data_AF-A0A1G0IQ93-F1
#
_entry.id   AF-A0A1G0IQ93-F1
#
_cell.length_a   1.000
_cell.length_b   1.000
_cell.length_c   1.000
_cell.angle_alpha   90.00
_cell.angle_beta   90.00
_cell.angle_gamma   90.00
#
_symmetry.space_group_name_H-M   'P 1'
#
loop_
_entity.id
_entity.type
_entity.pdbx_description
1 polymer ?
#
loop_
_entity_poly.entity_id
_entity_poly.type
_entity_poly.pdbx_seq_one_letter_code
_entity_poly.pdbx_strand_id
1 'polypeptide(L)'
;MSRFVSAKLGLNHSVLYLDESGQCFRFSGGSWAWRTHNPGNLVPGSISKKHGAIGSTGKFAIFSDYDVGHLALIDLLQTIYWNLSINALVEKYAPPKENDVKKYKKFLRDKTGILDDRMIKAFTADEFKNLWIAIEQIEGYREGIITQIDQVVQVRKKQGSIYAYCLQQKGWISKETCVQLVQNGMVDLVLCLSRLGKQYLRSKPDDSADDNLTHLVEGAH
;
A
#
# COMPACT_ATOMS: atom_id res chain seq x y z
N MET A 1 -6.75 -5.46 -16.53
CA MET A 1 -7.43 -4.80 -15.40
C MET A 1 -7.62 -3.35 -15.79
N SER A 2 -8.75 -2.75 -15.42
CA SER A 2 -8.97 -1.32 -15.57
C SER A 2 -8.06 -0.54 -14.60
N ARG A 3 -7.91 0.76 -14.78
CA ARG A 3 -6.94 1.55 -14.01
C ARG A 3 -7.33 1.63 -12.54
N PHE A 4 -6.36 1.44 -11.63
CA PHE A 4 -6.58 1.70 -10.21
C PHE A 4 -6.65 3.20 -9.90
N VAL A 5 -7.69 3.61 -9.17
CA VAL A 5 -8.00 5.02 -8.89
C VAL A 5 -7.87 5.39 -7.41
N SER A 6 -7.97 4.41 -6.50
CA SER A 6 -7.67 4.62 -5.09
C SER A 6 -7.12 3.35 -4.45
N ALA A 7 -6.31 3.51 -3.40
CA ALA A 7 -5.80 2.39 -2.64
C ALA A 7 -5.65 2.71 -1.16
N LYS A 8 -5.76 1.68 -0.30
CA LYS A 8 -5.59 1.82 1.15
C LYS A 8 -5.01 0.57 1.79
N LEU A 9 -4.47 0.72 2.99
CA LEU A 9 -4.02 -0.41 3.80
C LEU A 9 -5.22 -1.32 4.16
N GLY A 10 -5.10 -2.61 3.85
CA GLY A 10 -6.08 -3.63 4.24
C GLY A 10 -5.70 -4.36 5.53
N LEU A 11 -6.40 -5.46 5.80
CA LEU A 11 -6.05 -6.40 6.87
C LEU A 11 -4.76 -7.17 6.56
N ASN A 12 -4.09 -7.67 7.60
CA ASN A 12 -2.90 -8.54 7.50
C ASN A 12 -1.80 -8.01 6.56
N HIS A 13 -1.52 -6.70 6.65
CA HIS A 13 -0.52 -6.00 5.83
C HIS A 13 -0.76 -6.08 4.31
N SER A 14 -2.00 -6.27 3.87
CA SER A 14 -2.40 -6.19 2.47
C SER A 14 -2.66 -4.75 2.01
N VAL A 15 -2.79 -4.55 0.70
CA VAL A 15 -3.27 -3.29 0.10
C VAL A 15 -4.55 -3.58 -0.68
N LEU A 16 -5.57 -2.75 -0.47
CA LEU A 16 -6.81 -2.80 -1.22
C LEU A 16 -6.79 -1.74 -2.30
N TYR A 17 -7.00 -2.13 -3.54
CA TYR A 17 -7.14 -1.24 -4.69
C TYR A 17 -8.59 -1.21 -5.14
N LEU A 18 -9.09 -0.01 -5.47
CA LEU A 18 -10.34 0.20 -6.19
C LEU A 18 -9.98 0.65 -7.61
N ASP A 19 -10.55 -0.02 -8.60
CA ASP A 19 -10.42 0.38 -9.99
C ASP A 19 -11.52 1.35 -10.45
N GLU A 20 -11.36 1.93 -11.63
CA GLU A 20 -12.32 2.87 -12.22
C GLU A 20 -13.70 2.26 -12.52
N SER A 21 -13.81 0.94 -12.56
CA SER A 21 -15.09 0.21 -12.71
C SER A 21 -15.76 -0.09 -11.36
N GLY A 22 -15.12 0.28 -10.25
CA GLY A 22 -15.60 0.00 -8.90
C GLY A 22 -15.32 -1.42 -8.41
N GLN A 23 -14.43 -2.17 -9.06
CA GLN A 23 -13.98 -3.47 -8.56
C GLN A 23 -12.85 -3.29 -7.55
N CYS A 24 -12.86 -4.14 -6.52
CA CYS A 24 -11.88 -4.09 -5.45
C CYS A 24 -10.94 -5.30 -5.52
N PHE A 25 -9.65 -5.06 -5.32
CA PHE A 25 -8.61 -6.09 -5.35
C PHE A 25 -7.73 -6.00 -4.11
N ARG A 26 -7.48 -7.13 -3.46
CA ARG A 26 -6.53 -7.26 -2.37
C ARG A 26 -5.20 -7.79 -2.89
N PHE A 27 -4.14 -7.03 -2.68
CA PHE A 27 -2.76 -7.42 -2.89
C PHE A 27 -2.19 -7.87 -1.54
N SER A 28 -1.80 -9.13 -1.43
CA SER A 28 -1.34 -9.74 -0.18
C SER A 28 -0.11 -10.63 -0.38
N GLY A 29 0.65 -10.88 0.68
CA GLY A 29 1.97 -11.50 0.54
C GLY A 29 2.92 -10.60 -0.28
N GLY A 30 3.97 -11.17 -0.87
CA GLY A 30 4.95 -10.40 -1.65
C GLY A 30 5.68 -9.33 -0.81
N SER A 31 6.35 -8.39 -1.48
CA SER A 31 7.00 -7.24 -0.83
C SER A 31 6.07 -6.02 -0.75
N TRP A 32 6.43 -5.07 0.12
CA TRP A 32 5.74 -3.78 0.18
C TRP A 32 5.82 -3.05 -1.17
N ALA A 33 7.00 -3.01 -1.78
CA ALA A 33 7.23 -2.40 -3.08
C ALA A 33 6.25 -2.91 -4.16
N TRP A 34 5.96 -4.22 -4.16
CA TRP A 34 4.95 -4.80 -5.05
C TRP A 34 3.54 -4.40 -4.66
N ARG A 35 3.14 -4.58 -3.40
CA ARG A 35 1.78 -4.29 -2.93
C ARG A 35 1.36 -2.83 -3.07
N THR A 36 2.32 -1.91 -3.11
CA THR A 36 2.06 -0.47 -3.21
C THR A 36 2.40 0.10 -4.59
N HIS A 37 2.82 -0.75 -5.53
CA HIS A 37 3.36 -0.33 -6.83
C HIS A 37 4.43 0.77 -6.70
N ASN A 38 5.29 0.63 -5.70
CA ASN A 38 6.24 1.65 -5.30
C ASN A 38 7.62 0.99 -5.22
N PRO A 39 8.32 0.81 -6.35
CA PRO A 39 9.56 0.03 -6.40
C PRO A 39 10.70 0.62 -5.57
N GLY A 40 10.64 1.92 -5.26
CA GLY A 40 11.57 2.57 -4.33
C GLY A 40 11.11 2.60 -2.87
N ASN A 41 9.93 2.09 -2.51
CA ASN A 41 9.35 2.26 -1.17
C ASN A 41 9.29 3.74 -0.70
N LEU A 42 8.95 4.66 -1.61
CA LEU A 42 8.78 6.08 -1.32
C LEU A 42 7.74 6.31 -0.20
N VAL A 43 8.06 7.20 0.74
CA VAL A 43 7.11 7.68 1.75
C VAL A 43 6.17 8.73 1.15
N PRO A 44 4.95 8.91 1.70
CA PRO A 44 4.05 9.98 1.27
C PRO A 44 4.69 11.36 1.42
N GLY A 45 4.73 12.15 0.34
CA GLY A 45 5.37 13.46 0.31
C GLY A 45 5.06 14.27 -0.95
N SER A 46 5.82 15.33 -1.20
CA SER A 46 5.63 16.19 -2.38
C SER A 46 5.81 15.43 -3.70
N ILE A 47 6.84 14.58 -3.80
CA ILE A 47 7.11 13.79 -5.01
C ILE A 47 6.01 12.76 -5.25
N SER A 48 5.64 11.97 -4.25
CA SER A 48 4.58 10.96 -4.43
C SER A 48 3.24 11.62 -4.81
N LYS A 49 2.92 12.79 -4.25
CA LYS A 49 1.72 13.57 -4.63
C LYS A 49 1.81 14.09 -6.07
N LYS A 50 2.98 14.62 -6.47
CA LYS A 50 3.23 15.10 -7.85
C LYS A 50 3.01 14.01 -8.89
N HIS A 51 3.39 12.77 -8.57
CA HIS A 51 3.19 11.60 -9.44
C HIS A 51 1.85 10.89 -9.24
N GLY A 52 0.89 11.50 -8.52
CA GLY A 52 -0.47 11.00 -8.44
C GLY A 52 -0.62 9.74 -7.58
N ALA A 53 0.10 9.63 -6.46
CA ALA A 53 -0.15 8.59 -5.48
C ALA A 53 -1.65 8.53 -5.10
N ILE A 54 -2.22 7.34 -5.20
CA ILE A 54 -3.66 7.07 -5.03
C ILE A 54 -4.02 6.56 -3.63
N GLY A 55 -3.02 6.46 -2.75
CA GLY A 55 -3.18 5.89 -1.43
C GLY A 55 -1.92 5.93 -0.58
N SER A 56 -2.04 5.44 0.65
CA SER A 56 -0.91 5.27 1.57
C SER A 56 -1.16 4.08 2.51
N THR A 57 -0.07 3.42 2.92
CA THR A 57 -0.09 2.42 4.00
C THR A 57 0.10 3.05 5.39
N GLY A 58 0.19 4.38 5.47
CA GLY A 58 0.70 5.12 6.62
C GLY A 58 2.23 5.29 6.58
N LYS A 59 2.95 4.33 6.01
CA LYS A 59 4.41 4.38 5.83
C LYS A 59 4.83 4.66 4.39
N PHE A 60 4.20 4.01 3.42
CA PHE A 60 4.57 4.08 2.00
C PHE A 60 3.45 4.69 1.18
N ALA A 61 3.80 5.51 0.21
CA ALA A 61 2.88 5.94 -0.84
C ALA A 61 2.47 4.74 -1.70
N ILE A 62 1.25 4.78 -2.23
CA ILE A 62 0.70 3.76 -3.12
C ILE A 62 0.41 4.40 -4.48
N PHE A 63 0.90 3.79 -5.56
CA PHE A 63 0.70 4.26 -6.93
C PHE A 63 -0.28 3.36 -7.71
N SER A 64 -0.82 3.88 -8.82
CA SER A 64 -1.75 3.12 -9.67
C SER A 64 -1.12 1.88 -10.28
N ASP A 65 0.16 1.94 -10.58
CA ASP A 65 0.92 0.89 -11.25
C ASP A 65 2.42 1.11 -11.03
N TYR A 66 3.21 0.10 -11.43
CA TYR A 66 4.66 0.08 -11.24
C TYR A 66 5.34 1.27 -11.91
N ASP A 67 4.94 1.61 -13.14
CA ASP A 67 5.61 2.60 -13.97
C ASP A 67 5.47 3.99 -13.35
N VAL A 68 4.29 4.32 -12.80
CA VAL A 68 4.08 5.56 -12.05
C VAL A 68 4.98 5.62 -10.81
N GLY A 69 5.08 4.54 -10.03
CA GLY A 69 5.96 4.50 -8.86
C GLY A 69 7.44 4.57 -9.22
N HIS A 70 7.84 3.97 -10.34
CA HIS A 70 9.18 4.02 -10.89
C HIS A 70 9.58 5.45 -11.30
N LEU A 71 8.70 6.15 -12.03
CA LEU A 71 8.91 7.55 -12.39
C LEU A 71 9.01 8.46 -11.16
N ALA A 72 8.23 8.17 -10.11
CA ALA A 72 8.32 8.89 -8.84
C ALA A 72 9.67 8.69 -8.14
N LEU A 73 10.24 7.47 -8.18
CA LEU A 73 11.59 7.20 -7.67
C LEU A 73 12.66 8.01 -8.42
N ILE A 74 12.60 8.03 -9.75
CA ILE A 74 13.54 8.81 -10.58
C ILE A 74 13.47 10.29 -10.23
N ASP A 75 12.26 10.87 -10.17
CA ASP A 75 12.08 12.28 -9.82
C ASP A 75 12.53 12.59 -8.39
N LEU A 76 12.32 11.67 -7.45
CA LEU A 76 12.80 11.83 -6.08
C LEU A 76 14.33 11.96 -6.04
N LEU A 77 15.04 11.10 -6.78
CA LEU A 77 16.50 11.14 -6.86
C LEU A 77 17.01 12.43 -7.53
N GLN A 78 16.32 12.92 -8.56
CA GLN A 78 16.68 14.13 -9.30
C GLN A 78 16.26 15.44 -8.63
N THR A 79 15.25 15.41 -7.76
CA THR A 79 14.72 16.61 -7.12
C THR A 79 15.22 16.75 -5.68
N ILE A 80 15.14 15.69 -4.88
CA ILE A 80 15.43 15.74 -3.44
C ILE A 80 16.87 15.34 -3.13
N TYR A 81 17.41 14.36 -3.86
CA TYR A 81 18.72 13.78 -3.56
C TYR A 81 19.83 14.16 -4.53
N TRP A 82 19.54 14.99 -5.53
CA TRP A 82 20.43 15.31 -6.66
C TRP A 82 21.83 15.80 -6.25
N ASN A 83 21.91 16.55 -5.16
CA ASN A 83 23.15 17.13 -4.64
C ASN A 83 23.78 16.27 -3.52
N LEU A 84 23.41 15.00 -3.37
CA LEU A 84 23.99 14.08 -2.39
C LEU A 84 24.96 13.11 -3.07
N SER A 85 25.94 12.61 -2.32
CA SER A 85 26.70 11.41 -2.69
C SER A 85 25.90 10.14 -2.34
N ILE A 86 26.34 8.96 -2.79
CA ILE A 86 25.74 7.68 -2.38
C ILE A 86 25.74 7.52 -0.86
N ASN A 87 26.81 7.95 -0.18
CA ASN A 87 26.90 7.86 1.27
C ASN A 87 25.79 8.67 1.96
N ALA A 88 25.62 9.93 1.57
CA ALA A 88 24.61 10.82 2.13
C ALA A 88 23.18 10.46 1.71
N LEU A 89 23.00 9.92 0.49
CA LEU A 89 21.72 9.37 0.04
C LEU A 89 21.27 8.25 0.98
N VAL A 90 22.09 7.22 1.20
CA VAL A 90 21.70 6.04 2.00
C VAL A 90 21.38 6.43 3.44
N GLU A 91 22.13 7.35 4.03
CA GLU A 91 21.88 7.81 5.41
C GLU A 91 20.50 8.47 5.58
N LYS A 92 20.01 9.15 4.53
CA LYS A 92 18.67 9.78 4.54
C LYS A 92 17.57 8.83 4.07
N TYR A 93 17.85 8.01 3.07
CA TYR A 93 16.88 7.14 2.42
C TYR A 93 16.57 5.88 3.23
N ALA A 94 17.62 5.24 3.75
CA ALA A 94 17.57 3.97 4.45
C ALA A 94 18.30 4.09 5.80
N PRO A 95 17.76 4.87 6.76
CA PRO A 95 18.44 5.16 8.02
C PRO A 95 18.65 3.90 8.89
N PRO A 96 19.68 3.90 9.76
CA PRO A 96 20.18 2.71 10.44
C PRO A 96 19.23 2.08 11.46
N LYS A 97 18.21 2.83 11.92
CA LYS A 97 17.18 2.30 12.83
C LYS A 97 16.42 1.13 12.21
N GLU A 98 16.31 1.11 10.88
CA GLU A 98 15.51 0.12 10.15
C GLU A 98 16.32 -0.66 9.11
N ASN A 99 17.57 -0.27 8.85
CA ASN A 99 18.36 -0.78 7.72
C ASN A 99 19.82 -1.06 8.07
N ASP A 100 20.43 -2.02 7.40
CA ASP A 100 21.88 -2.18 7.38
C ASP A 100 22.49 -1.19 6.38
N VAL A 101 22.81 0.00 6.86
CA VAL A 101 23.41 1.09 6.07
C VAL A 101 24.71 0.66 5.39
N LYS A 102 25.54 -0.17 6.04
CA LYS A 102 26.82 -0.61 5.46
C LYS A 102 26.57 -1.52 4.26
N LYS A 103 25.66 -2.49 4.41
CA LYS A 103 25.26 -3.38 3.31
C LYS A 103 24.61 -2.60 2.16
N TYR A 104 23.75 -1.63 2.46
CA TYR A 104 23.08 -0.80 1.45
C TYR A 104 24.09 0.03 0.66
N LYS A 105 24.99 0.76 1.35
CA LYS A 105 26.08 1.53 0.70
C LYS A 105 26.94 0.62 -0.18
N LYS A 106 27.36 -0.54 0.34
CA LYS A 106 28.16 -1.50 -0.43
C LYS A 106 27.42 -1.95 -1.69
N PHE A 107 26.15 -2.32 -1.57
CA PHE A 107 25.34 -2.79 -2.69
C PHE A 107 25.23 -1.74 -3.79
N LEU A 108 24.94 -0.47 -3.44
CA LEU A 108 24.87 0.61 -4.44
C LEU A 108 26.23 0.84 -5.12
N ARG A 109 27.32 0.83 -4.35
CA ARG A 109 28.69 1.00 -4.89
C ARG A 109 29.05 -0.13 -5.86
N ASP A 110 28.77 -1.38 -5.49
CA ASP A 110 29.04 -2.54 -6.33
C ASP A 110 28.25 -2.48 -7.66
N LYS A 111 27.00 -1.99 -7.62
CA LYS A 111 26.13 -1.91 -8.81
C LYS A 111 26.41 -0.71 -9.71
N THR A 112 26.82 0.41 -9.12
CA THR A 112 27.04 1.67 -9.86
C THR A 112 28.50 1.84 -10.29
N GLY A 113 29.45 1.18 -9.64
CA GLY A 113 30.89 1.40 -9.83
C GLY A 113 31.41 2.70 -9.20
N ILE A 114 30.55 3.47 -8.51
CA ILE A 114 30.91 4.76 -7.91
C ILE A 114 31.57 4.51 -6.55
N LEU A 115 32.86 4.80 -6.45
CA LEU A 115 33.63 4.59 -5.22
C LEU A 115 34.03 5.90 -4.51
N ASP A 116 33.88 7.04 -5.18
CA ASP A 116 34.13 8.37 -4.60
C ASP A 116 32.87 8.95 -3.92
N ASP A 117 32.95 10.22 -3.50
CA ASP A 117 31.84 10.98 -2.92
C ASP A 117 31.25 12.02 -3.88
N ARG A 118 31.40 11.83 -5.21
CA ARG A 118 30.77 12.75 -6.16
C ARG A 118 29.25 12.69 -6.04
N MET A 119 28.61 13.83 -6.27
CA MET A 119 27.17 13.97 -6.13
C MET A 119 26.45 13.25 -7.28
N ILE A 120 25.20 12.82 -7.05
CA ILE A 120 24.35 12.16 -8.07
C ILE A 120 24.26 13.01 -9.34
N LYS A 121 24.21 14.35 -9.23
CA LYS A 121 24.20 15.24 -10.40
C LYS A 121 25.40 15.15 -11.33
N ALA A 122 26.51 14.59 -10.85
CA ALA A 122 27.74 14.40 -11.61
C ALA A 122 27.84 12.97 -12.20
N PHE A 123 26.79 12.17 -12.06
CA PHE A 123 26.73 10.84 -12.65
C PHE A 123 26.42 10.98 -14.14
N THR A 124 27.00 10.08 -14.93
CA THR A 124 26.53 9.84 -16.30
C THR A 124 25.11 9.28 -16.30
N ALA A 125 24.45 9.28 -17.46
CA ALA A 125 23.11 8.70 -17.58
C ALA A 125 23.08 7.21 -17.17
N ASP A 126 24.11 6.44 -17.54
CA ASP A 126 24.20 5.01 -17.19
C ASP A 126 24.49 4.79 -15.70
N GLU A 127 25.34 5.61 -15.09
CA GLU A 127 25.59 5.57 -13.64
C GLU A 127 24.33 5.91 -12.83
N PHE A 128 23.59 6.95 -13.26
CA PHE A 128 22.30 7.30 -12.65
C PHE A 128 21.26 6.21 -12.86
N LYS A 129 21.24 5.58 -14.03
CA LYS A 129 20.40 4.42 -14.32
C LYS A 129 20.69 3.26 -13.39
N ASN A 130 21.96 2.89 -13.26
CA ASN A 130 22.39 1.81 -12.37
C ASN A 130 22.06 2.11 -10.90
N LEU A 131 22.05 3.38 -10.50
CA LEU A 131 21.66 3.78 -9.14
C LEU A 131 20.20 3.43 -8.85
N TRP A 132 19.25 3.88 -9.67
CA TRP A 132 17.85 3.58 -9.40
C TRP A 132 17.54 2.09 -9.60
N ILE A 133 18.17 1.40 -10.55
CA ILE A 133 18.04 -0.07 -10.69
C ILE A 133 18.47 -0.76 -9.40
N ALA A 134 19.59 -0.34 -8.82
CA ALA A 134 20.10 -0.92 -7.58
C ALA A 134 19.15 -0.65 -6.40
N ILE A 135 18.55 0.54 -6.32
CA ILE A 135 17.52 0.84 -5.31
C ILE A 135 16.34 -0.13 -5.46
N GLU A 136 15.76 -0.27 -6.65
CA GLU A 136 14.63 -1.19 -6.85
C GLU A 136 14.97 -2.65 -6.49
N GLN A 137 16.20 -3.08 -6.79
CA GLN A 137 16.68 -4.42 -6.45
C GLN A 137 16.79 -4.65 -4.93
N ILE A 138 17.33 -3.68 -4.19
CA ILE A 138 17.52 -3.83 -2.74
C ILE A 138 16.22 -3.64 -1.97
N GLU A 139 15.30 -2.80 -2.44
CA GLU A 139 13.94 -2.69 -1.92
C GLU A 139 13.13 -3.98 -2.14
N GLY A 140 13.51 -4.77 -3.16
CA GLY A 140 13.12 -6.17 -3.31
C GLY A 140 11.69 -6.32 -3.81
N TYR A 141 11.45 -5.96 -5.07
CA TYR A 141 10.16 -6.18 -5.74
C TYR A 141 9.87 -7.68 -5.90
N ARG A 142 8.91 -8.19 -5.11
CA ARG A 142 8.53 -9.60 -5.12
C ARG A 142 7.01 -9.71 -5.14
N GLU A 143 6.50 -10.36 -6.16
CA GLU A 143 5.07 -10.54 -6.34
C GLU A 143 4.47 -11.40 -5.24
N GLY A 144 3.20 -11.12 -4.95
CA GLY A 144 2.36 -11.87 -4.04
C GLY A 144 1.10 -12.36 -4.74
N ILE A 145 0.01 -12.37 -3.99
CA ILE A 145 -1.30 -12.85 -4.47
C ILE A 145 -2.23 -11.67 -4.63
N ILE A 146 -2.90 -11.62 -5.78
CA ILE A 146 -3.99 -10.69 -6.06
C ILE A 146 -5.31 -11.47 -5.94
N THR A 147 -6.24 -10.96 -5.14
CA THR A 147 -7.58 -11.54 -4.98
C THR A 147 -8.62 -10.47 -5.20
N GLN A 148 -9.56 -10.70 -6.12
CA GLN A 148 -10.72 -9.82 -6.24
C GLN A 148 -11.62 -10.02 -5.02
N ILE A 149 -12.01 -8.93 -4.36
CA ILE A 149 -12.88 -8.93 -3.19
C ILE A 149 -14.08 -8.02 -3.42
N ASP A 150 -15.12 -8.17 -2.62
CA ASP A 150 -16.29 -7.29 -2.65
C ASP A 150 -16.24 -6.29 -1.49
N GLN A 151 -16.79 -5.09 -1.70
CA GLN A 151 -16.85 -4.04 -0.68
C GLN A 151 -18.23 -3.98 -0.05
N VAL A 152 -18.26 -3.85 1.28
CA VAL A 152 -19.50 -3.52 1.99
C VAL A 152 -19.77 -2.03 1.80
N VAL A 153 -20.87 -1.69 1.14
CA VAL A 153 -21.28 -0.31 0.87
C VAL A 153 -22.38 0.17 1.80
N GLN A 154 -23.20 -0.74 2.34
CA GLN A 154 -24.25 -0.42 3.32
C GLN A 154 -24.46 -1.57 4.30
N VAL A 155 -25.06 -1.27 5.45
CA VAL A 155 -25.49 -2.25 6.45
C VAL A 155 -26.89 -1.92 6.97
N ARG A 156 -27.64 -2.96 7.37
CA ARG A 156 -28.92 -2.81 8.09
C ARG A 156 -28.77 -3.22 9.54
N LYS A 157 -29.26 -2.37 10.44
CA LYS A 157 -29.25 -2.60 11.89
C LYS A 157 -30.67 -2.81 12.43
N LYS A 158 -30.81 -3.70 13.40
CA LYS A 158 -32.02 -3.87 14.22
C LYS A 158 -31.60 -4.05 15.67
N GLN A 159 -32.16 -3.25 16.58
CA GLN A 159 -31.83 -3.28 18.02
C GLN A 159 -30.30 -3.25 18.28
N GLY A 160 -29.58 -2.37 17.57
CA GLY A 160 -28.12 -2.22 17.70
C GLY A 160 -27.26 -3.31 17.05
N SER A 161 -27.86 -4.37 16.48
CA SER A 161 -27.12 -5.44 15.78
C SER A 161 -27.25 -5.31 14.27
N ILE A 162 -26.14 -5.39 13.54
CA ILE A 162 -26.16 -5.55 12.08
C ILE A 162 -26.69 -6.94 11.75
N TYR A 163 -27.67 -7.01 10.84
CA TYR A 163 -28.27 -8.28 10.38
C TYR A 163 -28.14 -8.52 8.86
N ALA A 164 -27.84 -7.49 8.07
CA ALA A 164 -27.59 -7.61 6.64
C ALA A 164 -26.52 -6.63 6.16
N TYR A 165 -25.84 -7.03 5.08
CA TYR A 165 -24.74 -6.28 4.46
C TYR A 165 -25.04 -6.13 2.98
N CYS A 166 -24.93 -4.91 2.45
CA CYS A 166 -24.99 -4.66 1.02
C CYS A 166 -23.56 -4.68 0.48
N LEU A 167 -23.28 -5.64 -0.38
CA LEU A 167 -22.03 -5.69 -1.12
C LEU A 167 -22.18 -4.96 -2.45
N GLN A 168 -21.12 -4.27 -2.89
CA GLN A 168 -21.14 -3.47 -4.11
C GLN A 168 -21.53 -4.31 -5.34
N GLN A 169 -21.02 -5.54 -5.44
CA GLN A 169 -21.26 -6.40 -6.61
C GLN A 169 -22.39 -7.42 -6.39
N LYS A 170 -22.62 -7.85 -5.14
CA LYS A 170 -23.61 -8.90 -4.82
C LYS A 170 -24.93 -8.38 -4.25
N GLY A 171 -25.04 -7.09 -3.92
CA GLY A 171 -26.21 -6.53 -3.26
C GLY A 171 -26.37 -7.03 -1.83
N TRP A 172 -27.62 -7.04 -1.34
CA TRP A 172 -27.92 -7.40 0.05
C TRP A 172 -27.75 -8.90 0.33
N ILE A 173 -26.95 -9.22 1.34
CA ILE A 173 -26.70 -10.57 1.84
C ILE A 173 -26.94 -10.67 3.35
N SER A 174 -27.19 -11.90 3.82
CA SER A 174 -27.32 -12.20 5.25
C SER A 174 -26.00 -11.99 6.00
N LYS A 175 -26.09 -11.83 7.32
CA LYS A 175 -24.91 -11.81 8.18
C LYS A 175 -24.10 -13.10 8.10
N GLU A 176 -24.76 -14.25 8.07
CA GLU A 176 -24.14 -15.57 8.01
C GLU A 176 -23.33 -15.73 6.71
N THR A 177 -23.92 -15.34 5.58
CA THR A 177 -23.22 -15.32 4.28
C THR A 177 -22.03 -14.36 4.31
N CYS A 178 -22.19 -13.17 4.90
CA CYS A 178 -21.09 -12.20 4.99
C CYS A 178 -19.93 -12.72 5.85
N VAL A 179 -20.22 -13.40 6.97
CA VAL A 179 -19.20 -14.06 7.80
C VAL A 179 -18.41 -15.11 7.02
N GLN A 180 -19.08 -15.94 6.22
CA GLN A 180 -18.40 -16.93 5.36
C GLN A 180 -17.49 -16.25 4.33
N LEU A 181 -17.95 -15.16 3.69
CA LEU A 181 -17.13 -14.41 2.74
C LEU A 181 -15.90 -13.79 3.42
N VAL A 182 -16.05 -13.26 4.64
CA VAL A 182 -14.91 -12.74 5.44
C VAL A 182 -13.92 -13.86 5.77
N GLN A 183 -14.40 -15.02 6.23
CA GLN A 183 -13.55 -16.17 6.53
C GLN A 183 -12.78 -16.69 5.30
N ASN A 184 -13.40 -16.60 4.12
CA ASN A 184 -12.78 -16.96 2.85
C ASN A 184 -11.94 -15.82 2.25
N GLY A 185 -11.79 -14.69 2.94
CA GLY A 185 -11.01 -13.54 2.46
C GLY A 185 -11.65 -12.78 1.30
N MET A 186 -12.93 -12.97 1.00
CA MET A 186 -13.63 -12.32 -0.11
C MET A 186 -14.19 -10.94 0.25
N VAL A 187 -14.12 -10.54 1.52
CA VAL A 187 -14.52 -9.21 2.04
C VAL A 187 -13.48 -8.78 3.08
N ASP A 188 -13.12 -7.49 3.12
CA ASP A 188 -12.13 -6.94 4.07
C ASP A 188 -12.80 -6.41 5.35
N LEU A 189 -13.31 -7.34 6.17
CA LEU A 189 -13.83 -7.05 7.51
C LEU A 189 -13.19 -7.98 8.55
N VAL A 190 -13.25 -7.59 9.82
CA VAL A 190 -12.75 -8.39 10.94
C VAL A 190 -13.90 -9.13 11.58
N LEU A 191 -13.78 -10.47 11.69
CA LEU A 191 -14.67 -11.29 12.50
C LEU A 191 -14.26 -11.19 13.99
N CYS A 192 -15.20 -10.79 14.84
CA CYS A 192 -15.00 -10.58 16.26
C CYS A 192 -16.02 -11.39 17.09
N LEU A 193 -15.69 -11.63 18.35
CA LEU A 193 -16.57 -12.25 19.35
C LEU A 193 -16.89 -11.23 20.45
N SER A 194 -18.16 -11.13 20.84
CA SER A 194 -18.57 -10.33 22.00
C SER A 194 -18.19 -11.05 23.30
N ARG A 195 -18.29 -10.34 24.44
CA ARG A 195 -18.12 -10.93 25.78
C ARG A 195 -19.07 -12.10 26.05
N LEU A 196 -20.21 -12.15 25.35
CA LEU A 196 -21.22 -13.21 25.43
C LEU A 196 -21.03 -14.30 24.36
N GLY A 197 -19.90 -14.30 23.63
CA GLY A 197 -19.60 -15.27 22.58
C GLY A 197 -20.32 -15.03 21.24
N LYS A 198 -21.02 -13.92 21.07
CA LYS A 198 -21.76 -13.62 19.82
C LYS A 198 -20.81 -13.07 18.76
N GLN A 199 -20.81 -13.68 17.57
CA GLN A 199 -20.04 -13.20 16.43
C GLN A 199 -20.59 -11.87 15.88
N TYR A 200 -19.69 -10.97 15.48
CA TYR A 200 -20.01 -9.75 14.75
C TYR A 200 -18.86 -9.34 13.81
N LEU A 201 -19.18 -8.56 12.78
CA LEU A 201 -18.20 -8.03 11.83
C LEU A 201 -18.00 -6.53 12.07
N ARG A 202 -16.76 -6.07 11.95
CA ARG A 202 -16.38 -4.65 12.01
C ARG A 202 -15.32 -4.32 10.97
N SER A 203 -15.10 -3.03 10.68
CA SER A 203 -13.93 -2.62 9.89
C SER A 203 -12.64 -2.90 10.67
N LYS A 204 -11.50 -2.77 9.98
CA LYS A 204 -10.21 -2.76 10.66
C LYS A 204 -10.24 -1.66 11.74
N PRO A 205 -9.82 -1.96 12.98
CA PRO A 205 -9.60 -0.91 13.96
C PRO A 205 -8.57 0.07 13.43
N ASP A 206 -9.02 1.27 13.11
CA ASP A 206 -8.16 2.44 13.04
C ASP A 206 -8.23 3.16 14.40
N ASP A 207 -7.43 4.21 14.60
CA ASP A 207 -7.48 5.00 15.84
C ASP A 207 -8.81 5.77 16.01
N SER A 208 -9.85 5.46 15.21
CA SER A 208 -11.18 6.04 15.30
C SER A 208 -12.13 5.17 16.13
N ALA A 209 -13.11 5.80 16.77
CA ALA A 209 -14.08 5.13 17.63
C ALA A 209 -15.22 4.42 16.86
N ASP A 210 -15.22 4.45 15.52
CA ASP A 210 -16.40 4.10 14.71
C ASP A 210 -16.22 2.89 13.78
N ASP A 211 -15.50 1.88 14.26
CA ASP A 211 -15.25 0.62 13.54
C ASP A 211 -16.51 -0.23 13.27
N ASN A 212 -17.64 0.12 13.88
CA ASN A 212 -18.85 -0.70 13.88
C ASN A 212 -19.73 -0.51 12.63
N LEU A 213 -19.12 -0.07 11.52
CA LEU A 213 -19.77 0.20 10.24
C LEU A 213 -20.96 1.17 10.38
N THR A 214 -20.91 2.08 11.36
CA THR A 214 -22.03 2.98 11.67
C THR A 214 -22.29 3.96 10.55
N HIS A 215 -21.23 4.48 9.94
CA HIS A 215 -21.30 5.35 8.76
C HIS A 215 -21.89 4.66 7.51
N LEU A 216 -22.08 3.34 7.52
CA LEU A 216 -22.66 2.57 6.42
C LEU A 216 -24.14 2.20 6.67
N VAL A 217 -24.75 2.64 7.77
CA VAL A 217 -26.14 2.29 8.07
C VAL A 217 -27.07 2.89 7.00
N GLU A 218 -27.92 2.06 6.40
CA GLU A 218 -28.92 2.50 5.43
C GLU A 218 -29.76 3.66 6.00
N GLY A 219 -29.82 4.78 5.27
CA GLY A 219 -30.53 6.00 5.69
C GLY A 219 -29.74 6.93 6.61
N ALA A 220 -28.45 6.69 6.86
CA ALA A 220 -27.57 7.64 7.54
C ALA A 220 -27.12 8.77 6.59
N HIS A 221 -27.98 9.76 6.40
CA HIS A 221 -27.65 11.07 5.82
C HIS A 221 -28.32 12.17 6.64
#